data_AF-A0A6N6KT72-F1
#
_entry.id   AF-A0A6N6KT72-F1
#
_cell.length_a   1.000
_cell.length_b   1.000
_cell.length_c   1.000
_cell.angle_alpha   90.00
_cell.angle_beta   90.00
_cell.angle_gamma   90.00
#
_symmetry.space_group_name_H-M   'P 1'
#
loop_
_entity.id
_entity.type
_entity.pdbx_description
1 polymer ?
#
loop_
_entity_poly.entity_id
_entity_poly.type
_entity_poly.pdbx_seq_one_letter_code
_entity_poly.pdbx_strand_id
1 'polypeptide(L)'
;MKAIYIKRYWISILALLVATLACSSVGQVAQPTLENAEAISIVPQKIEGPPVSGNLQIEAGGQLELRLATLECCVFWETVEASADWSLADAPKGVEIDTQTGLLTADDEVGNGATFTVQASVSSGQQVFEEKVTVYSLDGNPLVGIWTEKAQQTCDTYDETSVEEPIGELIFSADGSLSVTWRPFEAYIDYVGEYSFDTETIKIQADGVNYLPENIDGTGTYLIDDQGRLILSDIWLGSPPFGSATTPLCGHIFTKK
;
A
#
# COMPACT_ATOMS: atom_id res chain seq x y z
N MET A 1 2.27 -82.72 39.15
CA MET A 1 1.07 -83.17 38.42
C MET A 1 -0.01 -82.09 38.47
N LYS A 2 -0.16 -81.32 37.39
CA LYS A 2 -1.43 -81.01 36.70
C LYS A 2 -1.13 -79.98 35.62
N ALA A 3 -1.22 -80.45 34.38
CA ALA A 3 -1.07 -79.67 33.17
C ALA A 3 -2.23 -78.68 33.02
N ILE A 4 -1.94 -77.47 32.55
CA ILE A 4 -2.96 -76.55 32.05
C ILE A 4 -2.60 -76.19 30.61
N TYR A 5 -3.66 -76.20 29.81
CA TYR A 5 -3.76 -76.26 28.37
C TYR A 5 -3.19 -75.05 27.62
N ILE A 6 -2.52 -75.36 26.51
CA ILE A 6 -2.22 -74.44 25.41
C ILE A 6 -3.50 -74.23 24.60
N LYS A 7 -3.89 -72.98 24.34
CA LYS A 7 -4.76 -72.63 23.21
C LYS A 7 -4.13 -71.51 22.39
N ARG A 8 -3.91 -71.86 21.12
CA ARG A 8 -3.48 -71.02 20.01
C ARG A 8 -4.46 -69.85 19.81
N TYR A 9 -3.93 -68.65 19.60
CA TYR A 9 -4.50 -67.69 18.65
C TYR A 9 -3.38 -67.17 17.75
N TRP A 10 -3.49 -67.56 16.48
CA TRP A 10 -2.80 -66.96 15.35
C TRP A 10 -3.53 -65.67 14.94
N ILE A 11 -2.88 -64.91 14.05
CA ILE A 11 -3.42 -63.94 13.09
C ILE A 11 -3.14 -62.46 13.43
N SER A 12 -2.03 -62.00 12.84
CA SER A 12 -1.89 -60.74 12.08
C SER A 12 -1.94 -59.40 12.82
N ILE A 13 -0.77 -58.88 13.18
CA ILE A 13 -0.49 -57.43 13.16
C ILE A 13 0.84 -57.25 12.41
N LEU A 14 0.79 -57.47 11.10
CA LEU A 14 1.85 -57.12 10.16
C LEU A 14 1.17 -56.43 8.97
N ALA A 15 0.75 -55.18 9.18
CA ALA A 15 0.39 -54.21 8.14
C ALA A 15 -0.15 -52.93 8.80
N LEU A 16 0.71 -52.15 9.45
CA LEU A 16 0.41 -50.74 9.72
C LEU A 16 1.72 -49.94 9.71
N LEU A 17 2.47 -50.10 8.63
CA LEU A 17 3.74 -49.41 8.42
C LEU A 17 3.94 -49.08 6.94
N VAL A 18 2.88 -48.66 6.24
CA VAL A 18 2.93 -47.99 4.92
C VAL A 18 1.64 -47.18 4.72
N ALA A 19 1.47 -46.03 5.38
CA ALA A 19 0.39 -45.09 5.07
C ALA A 19 0.65 -43.65 5.55
N THR A 20 1.91 -43.19 5.57
CA THR A 20 2.25 -41.80 5.90
C THR A 20 3.16 -41.17 4.85
N LEU A 21 2.93 -41.47 3.56
CA LEU A 21 3.72 -40.93 2.44
C LEU A 21 2.88 -40.94 1.15
N ALA A 22 1.73 -40.25 1.13
CA ALA A 22 1.01 -39.95 -0.11
C ALA A 22 -0.15 -38.95 0.13
N CYS A 23 0.15 -37.70 0.48
CA CYS A 23 -0.69 -36.54 0.16
C CYS A 23 0.05 -35.26 0.56
N SER A 24 1.16 -34.98 -0.12
CA SER A 24 1.87 -33.70 -0.02
C SER A 24 2.36 -33.26 -1.40
N SER A 25 1.55 -33.51 -2.43
CA SER A 25 1.75 -32.97 -3.77
C SER A 25 0.48 -32.24 -4.20
N VAL A 26 0.02 -31.31 -3.37
CA VAL A 26 -0.64 -30.12 -3.92
C VAL A 26 0.45 -29.43 -4.71
N GLY A 27 0.26 -29.25 -6.02
CA GLY A 27 1.28 -28.69 -6.90
C GLY A 27 1.82 -27.41 -6.30
N GLN A 28 3.12 -27.38 -5.98
CA GLN A 28 3.81 -26.12 -5.74
C GLN A 28 3.65 -25.33 -7.03
N VAL A 29 2.86 -24.26 -6.98
CA VAL A 29 2.96 -23.19 -7.94
C VAL A 29 4.43 -22.77 -7.88
N ALA A 30 5.12 -22.85 -9.02
CA ALA A 30 6.51 -22.45 -9.08
C ALA A 30 6.57 -20.96 -8.72
N GLN A 31 7.40 -20.59 -7.75
CA GLN A 31 7.58 -19.19 -7.40
C GLN A 31 8.08 -18.42 -8.63
N PRO A 32 7.64 -17.18 -8.83
CA PRO A 32 8.08 -16.36 -9.93
C PRO A 32 9.61 -16.21 -9.89
N THR A 33 10.24 -16.44 -11.04
CA THR A 33 11.67 -16.19 -11.24
C THR A 33 11.83 -14.95 -12.12
N LEU A 34 12.96 -14.25 -11.97
CA LEU A 34 13.28 -13.07 -12.78
C LEU A 34 13.18 -13.32 -14.30
N GLU A 35 13.51 -14.53 -14.74
CA GLU A 35 13.49 -14.91 -16.15
C GLU A 35 12.08 -14.97 -16.77
N ASN A 36 11.04 -15.14 -15.93
CA ASN A 36 9.66 -15.31 -16.36
C ASN A 36 8.74 -14.18 -15.89
N ALA A 37 9.26 -13.20 -15.16
CA ALA A 37 8.49 -12.06 -14.68
C ALA A 37 8.21 -11.08 -15.82
N GLU A 38 6.94 -10.72 -16.02
CA GLU A 38 6.52 -9.78 -17.08
C GLU A 38 6.92 -8.33 -16.74
N ALA A 39 6.91 -7.96 -15.46
CA ALA A 39 7.33 -6.67 -14.95
C ALA A 39 7.86 -6.81 -13.52
N ILE A 40 9.07 -6.33 -13.26
CA ILE A 40 9.71 -6.34 -11.93
C ILE A 40 9.86 -4.90 -11.44
N SER A 41 9.55 -4.66 -10.17
CA SER A 41 9.72 -3.37 -9.49
C SER A 41 10.30 -3.57 -8.09
N ILE A 42 10.84 -2.48 -7.51
CA ILE A 42 11.26 -2.44 -6.12
C ILE A 42 10.05 -2.03 -5.27
N VAL A 43 9.67 -2.86 -4.32
CA VAL A 43 8.50 -2.63 -3.46
C VAL A 43 8.87 -2.77 -1.98
N PRO A 44 8.12 -2.15 -1.06
CA PRO A 44 8.20 -2.47 0.36
C PRO A 44 7.88 -3.95 0.62
N GLN A 45 8.55 -4.57 1.59
CA GLN A 45 8.20 -5.93 2.04
C GLN A 45 6.76 -5.99 2.58
N LYS A 46 6.32 -4.95 3.28
CA LYS A 46 4.94 -4.82 3.75
C LYS A 46 4.21 -3.85 2.83
N ILE A 47 3.46 -4.41 1.88
CA ILE A 47 2.56 -3.64 1.02
C ILE A 47 1.25 -3.47 1.78
N GLU A 48 1.07 -2.31 2.42
CA GLU A 48 -0.23 -1.94 3.01
C GLU A 48 -1.02 -1.15 1.98
N GLY A 49 -2.02 -1.80 1.37
CA GLY A 49 -2.94 -1.16 0.42
C GLY A 49 -2.76 -1.59 -1.04
N PRO A 50 -3.63 -1.12 -1.94
CA PRO A 50 -3.49 -1.35 -3.36
C PRO A 50 -2.16 -0.77 -3.88
N PRO A 51 -1.58 -1.36 -4.93
CA PRO A 51 -0.39 -0.81 -5.56
C PRO A 51 -0.72 0.53 -6.19
N VAL A 52 -0.48 1.63 -5.47
CA VAL A 52 -0.44 2.95 -6.08
C VAL A 52 0.84 2.97 -6.89
N SER A 53 0.73 2.88 -8.21
CA SER A 53 1.90 2.99 -9.08
C SER A 53 2.62 4.30 -8.78
N GLY A 54 3.90 4.24 -8.44
CA GLY A 54 4.81 5.28 -8.89
C GLY A 54 5.89 5.75 -7.94
N ASN A 55 5.71 5.78 -6.62
CA ASN A 55 6.76 6.34 -5.77
C ASN A 55 6.83 5.64 -4.41
N LEU A 56 8.01 5.10 -4.11
CA LEU A 56 8.35 4.66 -2.77
C LEU A 56 8.38 5.89 -1.86
N GLN A 57 7.98 5.70 -0.60
CA GLN A 57 8.07 6.75 0.39
C GLN A 57 8.55 6.18 1.73
N ILE A 58 9.33 6.98 2.45
CA ILE A 58 9.87 6.64 3.76
C ILE A 58 9.68 7.82 4.71
N GLU A 59 9.24 7.55 5.93
CA GLU A 59 9.16 8.58 6.97
C GLU A 59 10.58 8.93 7.45
N ALA A 60 10.86 10.20 7.73
CA ALA A 60 12.07 10.60 8.43
C ALA A 60 12.10 9.93 9.81
N GLY A 61 13.24 9.34 10.18
CA GLY A 61 13.34 8.44 11.34
C GLY A 61 12.91 7.00 11.09
N GLY A 62 12.37 6.73 9.91
CA GLY A 62 11.79 5.46 9.52
C GLY A 62 12.78 4.48 8.92
N GLN A 63 12.29 3.26 8.75
CA GLN A 63 12.97 2.19 8.03
C GLN A 63 11.98 1.47 7.11
N LEU A 64 12.47 1.04 5.96
CA LEU A 64 11.70 0.34 4.93
C LEU A 64 12.53 -0.82 4.40
N GLU A 65 12.04 -2.04 4.55
CA GLU A 65 12.69 -3.19 3.94
C GLU A 65 12.19 -3.36 2.50
N LEU A 66 13.11 -3.34 1.53
CA LEU A 66 12.79 -3.41 0.12
C LEU A 66 12.98 -4.82 -0.44
N ARG A 67 12.17 -5.14 -1.46
CA ARG A 67 12.19 -6.41 -2.18
C ARG A 67 11.97 -6.17 -3.67
N LEU A 68 12.43 -7.12 -4.48
CA LEU A 68 12.00 -7.22 -5.87
C LEU A 68 10.67 -7.95 -5.90
N ALA A 69 9.71 -7.41 -6.64
CA ALA A 69 8.43 -8.07 -6.85
C ALA A 69 8.03 -8.02 -8.31
N THR A 70 7.28 -9.03 -8.74
CA THR A 70 6.62 -9.08 -10.03
C THR A 70 5.13 -8.86 -9.85
N LEU A 71 4.50 -8.24 -10.86
CA LEU A 71 3.05 -8.11 -10.89
C LEU A 71 2.46 -9.45 -11.38
N GLU A 72 1.79 -10.20 -10.50
CA GLU A 72 1.02 -11.39 -10.88
C GLU A 72 -0.48 -11.03 -11.01
N CYS A 73 -1.10 -11.52 -12.10
CA CYS A 73 -2.53 -11.31 -12.39
C CYS A 73 -3.01 -9.85 -12.32
N CYS A 74 -2.23 -8.91 -12.87
CA CYS A 74 -2.54 -7.48 -13.05
C CYS A 74 -2.75 -6.63 -11.79
N VAL A 75 -2.89 -7.20 -10.59
CA VAL A 75 -3.30 -6.43 -9.39
C VAL A 75 -2.58 -6.81 -8.10
N PHE A 76 -1.71 -7.84 -8.08
CA PHE A 76 -0.95 -8.22 -6.89
C PHE A 76 0.56 -8.23 -7.18
N TRP A 77 1.34 -7.71 -6.23
CA TRP A 77 2.79 -7.87 -6.22
C TRP A 77 3.14 -9.18 -5.52
N GLU A 78 3.89 -10.04 -6.20
CA GLU A 78 4.52 -11.22 -5.61
C GLU A 78 6.02 -11.01 -5.54
N THR A 79 6.60 -11.27 -4.36
CA THR A 79 8.05 -11.16 -4.17
C THR A 79 8.77 -12.17 -5.05
N VAL A 80 9.80 -11.70 -5.75
CA VAL A 80 10.70 -12.53 -6.52
C VAL A 80 11.89 -12.90 -5.65
N GLU A 81 12.13 -14.19 -5.47
CA GLU A 81 13.30 -14.69 -4.76
C GLU A 81 14.56 -14.48 -5.63
N ALA A 82 15.23 -13.35 -5.41
CA ALA A 82 16.42 -12.94 -6.12
C ALA A 82 17.41 -12.26 -5.18
N SER A 83 18.69 -12.63 -5.28
CA SER A 83 19.77 -11.85 -4.66
C SER A 83 19.99 -10.58 -5.46
N ALA A 84 19.89 -9.43 -4.78
CA ALA A 84 20.14 -8.12 -5.36
C ALA A 84 21.21 -7.39 -4.54
N ASP A 85 22.11 -6.71 -5.23
CA ASP A 85 23.00 -5.72 -4.63
C ASP A 85 22.29 -4.37 -4.64
N TRP A 86 22.02 -3.84 -3.45
CA TRP A 86 21.27 -2.61 -3.27
C TRP A 86 22.19 -1.40 -3.19
N SER A 87 21.76 -0.29 -3.79
CA SER A 87 22.50 0.98 -3.72
C SER A 87 21.58 2.19 -3.84
N LEU A 88 22.13 3.37 -3.55
CA LEU A 88 21.42 4.64 -3.63
C LEU A 88 22.11 5.56 -4.64
N ALA A 89 21.31 6.28 -5.42
CA ALA A 89 21.75 7.39 -6.24
C ALA A 89 21.13 8.69 -5.71
N ASP A 90 21.96 9.74 -5.64
CA ASP A 90 21.58 11.09 -5.19
C ASP A 90 20.94 11.15 -3.78
N ALA A 91 21.27 10.19 -2.92
CA ALA A 91 20.77 10.15 -1.55
C ALA A 91 21.27 11.34 -0.71
N PRO A 92 20.38 12.02 0.03
CA PRO A 92 20.79 13.03 0.98
C PRO A 92 21.57 12.38 2.14
N LYS A 93 22.35 13.20 2.84
CA LYS A 93 23.03 12.75 4.07
C LYS A 93 22.00 12.26 5.09
N GLY A 94 22.27 11.11 5.71
CA GLY A 94 21.38 10.48 6.69
C GLY A 94 20.40 9.46 6.08
N VAL A 95 20.49 9.20 4.78
CA VAL A 95 19.83 8.07 4.14
C VAL A 95 20.86 6.99 3.85
N GLU A 96 20.58 5.77 4.30
CA GLU A 96 21.44 4.61 4.13
C GLU A 96 20.62 3.40 3.66
N ILE A 97 21.28 2.48 2.95
CA ILE A 97 20.69 1.19 2.59
C ILE A 97 21.68 0.07 2.90
N ASP A 98 21.20 -0.99 3.54
CA ASP A 98 21.97 -2.22 3.67
C ASP A 98 22.05 -2.90 2.29
N THR A 99 23.25 -2.91 1.72
CA THR A 99 23.52 -3.38 0.35
C THR A 99 23.14 -4.84 0.08
N GLN A 100 22.91 -5.66 1.11
CA GLN A 100 22.61 -7.09 0.97
C GLN A 100 21.15 -7.42 1.27
N THR A 101 20.52 -6.69 2.19
CA THR A 101 19.16 -6.97 2.66
C THR A 101 18.11 -6.02 2.08
N GLY A 102 18.52 -4.88 1.52
CA GLY A 102 17.60 -3.85 1.04
C GLY A 102 16.90 -3.08 2.16
N LEU A 103 17.41 -3.14 3.39
CA LEU A 103 16.91 -2.33 4.50
C LEU A 103 17.33 -0.87 4.29
N LEU A 104 16.38 -0.05 3.87
CA LEU A 104 16.51 1.40 3.72
C LEU A 104 16.19 2.09 5.04
N THR A 105 17.01 3.05 5.45
CA THR A 105 16.80 3.88 6.65
C THR A 105 16.96 5.36 6.31
N ALA A 106 16.16 6.20 6.94
CA ALA A 106 16.30 7.65 6.88
C ALA A 106 16.36 8.24 8.28
N ASP A 107 17.37 9.04 8.58
CA ASP A 107 17.48 9.77 9.84
C ASP A 107 16.32 10.78 10.02
N ASP A 108 16.00 11.13 11.28
CA ASP A 108 14.98 12.13 11.62
C ASP A 108 15.28 13.52 11.02
N GLU A 109 16.55 13.82 10.73
CA GLU A 109 17.00 15.11 10.21
C GLU A 109 16.86 15.23 8.68
N VAL A 110 16.49 14.15 7.98
CA VAL A 110 16.32 14.18 6.53
C VAL A 110 15.08 15.01 6.19
N GLY A 111 15.27 16.04 5.37
CA GLY A 111 14.21 17.00 5.07
C GLY A 111 12.99 16.39 4.38
N ASN A 112 11.79 16.81 4.81
CA ASN A 112 10.53 16.50 4.14
C ASN A 112 10.57 16.90 2.66
N GLY A 113 10.13 16.00 1.78
CA GLY A 113 10.16 16.18 0.33
C GLY A 113 11.52 15.91 -0.33
N ALA A 114 12.55 15.50 0.43
CA ALA A 114 13.80 15.05 -0.17
C ALA A 114 13.55 13.81 -1.04
N THR A 115 14.17 13.76 -2.22
CA THR A 115 14.02 12.65 -3.15
C THR A 115 15.36 12.04 -3.52
N PHE A 116 15.39 10.73 -3.70
CA PHE A 116 16.55 9.98 -4.16
C PHE A 116 16.10 8.74 -4.91
N THR A 117 17.04 8.00 -5.51
CA THR A 117 16.73 6.76 -6.24
C THR A 117 17.36 5.57 -5.53
N VAL A 118 16.57 4.51 -5.32
CA VAL A 118 17.08 3.20 -4.93
C VAL A 118 17.30 2.37 -6.18
N GLN A 119 18.42 1.66 -6.21
CA GLN A 119 18.76 0.72 -7.28
C GLN A 119 18.92 -0.69 -6.71
N ALA A 120 18.37 -1.67 -7.43
CA ALA A 120 18.55 -3.10 -7.16
C ALA A 120 19.23 -3.75 -8.36
N SER A 121 20.49 -4.16 -8.17
CA SER A 121 21.30 -4.80 -9.21
C SER A 121 21.24 -6.31 -9.07
N VAL A 122 20.86 -7.01 -10.13
CA VAL A 122 20.68 -8.47 -10.13
C VAL A 122 21.58 -9.13 -11.16
N SER A 123 21.96 -10.39 -10.88
CA SER A 123 22.84 -11.19 -11.74
C SER A 123 24.17 -10.47 -12.02
N SER A 124 24.75 -9.86 -10.99
CA SER A 124 26.00 -9.09 -11.05
C SER A 124 25.94 -7.91 -12.06
N GLY A 125 24.84 -7.17 -12.08
CA GLY A 125 24.70 -5.96 -12.91
C GLY A 125 24.12 -6.18 -14.30
N GLN A 126 23.67 -7.38 -14.65
CA GLN A 126 23.00 -7.61 -15.93
C GLN A 126 21.62 -6.97 -15.99
N GLN A 127 20.94 -6.87 -14.84
CA GLN A 127 19.67 -6.19 -14.69
C GLN A 127 19.77 -5.19 -13.54
N VAL A 128 19.26 -3.99 -13.75
CA VAL A 128 19.19 -2.95 -12.72
C VAL A 128 17.77 -2.41 -12.72
N PHE A 129 17.13 -2.46 -11.57
CA PHE A 129 15.82 -1.86 -11.32
C PHE A 129 16.01 -0.60 -10.50
N GLU A 130 15.23 0.42 -10.80
CA GLU A 130 15.35 1.73 -10.16
C GLU A 130 13.97 2.21 -9.72
N GLU A 131 13.88 2.74 -8.51
CA GLU A 131 12.66 3.38 -8.03
C GLU A 131 12.99 4.67 -7.30
N LYS A 132 12.16 5.70 -7.52
CA LYS A 132 12.29 6.97 -6.82
C LYS A 132 11.67 6.84 -5.43
N VAL A 133 12.37 7.36 -4.44
CA VAL A 133 11.92 7.45 -3.05
C VAL A 133 11.71 8.91 -2.68
N THR A 134 10.60 9.21 -1.99
CA THR A 134 10.35 10.50 -1.36
C THR A 134 10.34 10.37 0.16
N VAL A 135 11.13 11.20 0.84
CA VAL A 135 11.13 11.27 2.30
C VAL A 135 10.00 12.19 2.76
N TYR A 136 9.24 11.78 3.77
CA TYR A 136 8.23 12.63 4.41
C TYR A 136 8.39 12.67 5.92
N SER A 137 7.80 13.68 6.55
CA SER A 137 7.59 13.73 7.99
C SER A 137 6.17 14.18 8.24
N LEU A 138 5.51 13.70 9.28
CA LEU A 138 4.14 14.13 9.59
C LEU A 138 4.07 15.61 10.01
N ASP A 139 5.16 16.16 10.54
CA ASP A 139 5.26 17.59 10.84
C ASP A 139 5.33 18.44 9.54
N GLY A 140 6.02 17.93 8.51
CA GLY A 140 6.17 18.61 7.22
C GLY A 140 5.01 18.37 6.25
N ASN A 141 4.37 17.21 6.34
CA ASN A 141 3.20 16.83 5.54
C ASN A 141 2.28 15.90 6.37
N PRO A 142 1.33 16.46 7.12
CA PRO A 142 0.45 15.68 8.00
C PRO A 142 -0.60 14.88 7.23
N LEU A 143 -0.77 15.15 5.93
CA LEU A 143 -1.79 14.53 5.09
C LEU A 143 -1.39 13.12 4.63
N VAL A 144 -0.09 12.81 4.60
CA VAL A 144 0.40 11.52 4.08
C VAL A 144 -0.26 10.34 4.80
N GLY A 145 -0.86 9.44 4.01
CA GLY A 145 -1.50 8.22 4.48
C GLY A 145 -2.79 7.87 3.74
N ILE A 146 -3.45 6.83 4.26
CA ILE A 146 -4.73 6.33 3.75
C ILE A 146 -5.83 6.77 4.69
N TRP A 147 -6.86 7.39 4.11
CA TRP A 147 -7.99 7.98 4.83
C TRP A 147 -9.30 7.38 4.36
N THR A 148 -10.23 7.16 5.28
CA THR A 148 -11.60 6.67 4.97
C THR A 148 -12.62 7.68 5.46
N GLU A 149 -13.55 8.06 4.58
CA GLU A 149 -14.60 9.04 4.88
C GLU A 149 -15.60 8.45 5.89
N LYS A 150 -15.99 9.28 6.87
CA LYS A 150 -16.96 8.94 7.92
C LYS A 150 -18.18 9.83 7.92
N ALA A 151 -18.01 11.09 7.55
CA ALA A 151 -19.06 12.09 7.53
C ALA A 151 -18.74 13.18 6.49
N GLN A 152 -19.74 13.99 6.19
CA GLN A 152 -19.62 15.22 5.40
C GLN A 152 -20.14 16.41 6.22
N GLN A 153 -19.84 17.63 5.78
CA GLN A 153 -20.26 18.87 6.45
C GLN A 153 -21.33 19.61 5.65
N THR A 154 -22.41 20.02 6.31
CA THR A 154 -23.43 20.88 5.68
C THR A 154 -22.84 22.25 5.30
N CYS A 155 -23.31 22.85 4.21
CA CYS A 155 -22.80 24.15 3.76
C CYS A 155 -23.23 25.33 4.61
N ASP A 156 -24.35 25.24 5.32
CA ASP A 156 -24.88 26.37 6.10
C ASP A 156 -24.28 26.44 7.52
N THR A 157 -24.08 25.29 8.15
CA THR A 157 -23.72 25.19 9.57
C THR A 157 -22.42 24.43 9.83
N TYR A 158 -21.85 23.77 8.82
CA TYR A 158 -20.70 22.85 8.95
C TYR A 158 -20.95 21.70 9.93
N ASP A 159 -22.21 21.35 10.17
CA ASP A 159 -22.59 20.22 11.00
C ASP A 159 -22.26 18.90 10.29
N GLU A 160 -21.81 17.91 11.05
CA GLU A 160 -21.53 16.57 10.53
C GLU A 160 -22.84 15.88 10.12
N THR A 161 -22.85 15.29 8.93
CA THR A 161 -23.93 14.45 8.42
C THR A 161 -23.41 13.12 7.89
N SER A 162 -24.25 12.09 7.99
CA SER A 162 -23.93 10.76 7.45
C SER A 162 -23.83 10.79 5.92
N VAL A 163 -22.91 9.98 5.39
CA VAL A 163 -22.72 9.80 3.95
C VAL A 163 -23.31 8.45 3.53
N GLU A 164 -24.10 8.43 2.45
CA GLU A 164 -24.68 7.19 1.92
C GLU A 164 -23.63 6.33 1.20
N GLU A 165 -22.79 6.96 0.38
CA GLU A 165 -21.70 6.31 -0.36
C GLU A 165 -20.36 7.01 -0.02
N PRO A 166 -19.73 6.68 1.12
CA PRO A 166 -18.50 7.32 1.55
C PRO A 166 -17.32 6.94 0.64
N ILE A 167 -16.35 7.85 0.53
CA ILE A 167 -15.02 7.55 -0.02
C ILE A 167 -14.35 6.51 0.88
N GLY A 168 -14.15 5.30 0.36
CA GLY A 168 -13.52 4.21 1.10
C GLY A 168 -12.02 4.44 1.30
N GLU A 169 -11.33 4.96 0.29
CA GLU A 169 -9.91 5.30 0.34
C GLU A 169 -9.64 6.65 -0.35
N LEU A 170 -9.10 7.59 0.42
CA LEU A 170 -8.41 8.78 -0.05
C LEU A 170 -6.95 8.62 0.37
N ILE A 171 -6.04 8.56 -0.60
CA ILE A 171 -4.61 8.36 -0.33
C ILE A 171 -3.88 9.64 -0.70
N PHE A 172 -3.13 10.19 0.25
CA PHE A 172 -2.15 11.25 -0.02
C PHE A 172 -0.74 10.66 0.07
N SER A 173 0.02 10.81 -1.01
CA SER A 173 1.39 10.35 -1.11
C SER A 173 2.38 11.48 -0.81
N ALA A 174 3.59 11.13 -0.38
CA ALA A 174 4.62 12.09 0.00
C ALA A 174 5.10 12.98 -1.16
N ASP A 175 4.96 12.51 -2.39
CA ASP A 175 5.38 13.17 -3.63
C ASP A 175 4.39 14.23 -4.16
N GLY A 176 3.28 14.45 -3.45
CA GLY A 176 2.22 15.37 -3.86
C GLY A 176 1.15 14.73 -4.74
N SER A 177 1.20 13.41 -4.98
CA SER A 177 0.12 12.69 -5.65
C SER A 177 -0.99 12.27 -4.69
N LEU A 178 -2.20 12.07 -5.21
CA LEU A 178 -3.32 11.50 -4.48
C LEU A 178 -4.10 10.50 -5.33
N SER A 179 -4.87 9.65 -4.66
CA SER A 179 -5.91 8.84 -5.30
C SER A 179 -7.17 8.81 -4.47
N VAL A 180 -8.30 8.64 -5.16
CA VAL A 180 -9.63 8.53 -4.56
C VAL A 180 -10.31 7.28 -5.07
N THR A 181 -10.88 6.51 -4.14
CA THR A 181 -11.64 5.30 -4.41
C THR A 181 -12.87 5.24 -3.50
N TRP A 182 -14.07 5.19 -4.09
CA TRP A 182 -15.31 5.04 -3.32
C TRP A 182 -15.49 3.61 -2.80
N ARG A 183 -15.21 2.61 -3.63
CA ARG A 183 -15.40 1.19 -3.30
C ARG A 183 -14.09 0.43 -3.49
N PRO A 184 -13.18 0.45 -2.49
CA PRO A 184 -11.90 -0.23 -2.57
C PRO A 184 -12.08 -1.73 -2.86
N PHE A 185 -11.51 -2.18 -3.97
CA PHE A 185 -11.47 -3.59 -4.36
C PHE A 185 -10.23 -3.83 -5.23
N GLU A 186 -9.37 -4.74 -4.79
CA GLU A 186 -8.08 -5.02 -5.45
C GLU A 186 -7.31 -3.72 -5.74
N ALA A 187 -6.83 -3.50 -6.97
CA ALA A 187 -6.09 -2.30 -7.39
C ALA A 187 -6.99 -1.19 -8.00
N TYR A 188 -8.30 -1.24 -7.76
CA TYR A 188 -9.22 -0.26 -8.36
C TYR A 188 -9.05 1.14 -7.76
N ILE A 189 -8.96 2.14 -8.64
CA ILE A 189 -8.88 3.56 -8.32
C ILE A 189 -9.91 4.29 -9.18
N ASP A 190 -10.74 5.17 -8.61
CA ASP A 190 -11.68 5.96 -9.41
C ASP A 190 -10.92 7.04 -10.18
N TYR A 191 -10.18 7.91 -9.47
CA TYR A 191 -9.32 8.91 -10.07
C TYR A 191 -8.03 9.14 -9.27
N VAL A 192 -7.05 9.75 -9.93
CA VAL A 192 -5.79 10.18 -9.32
C VAL A 192 -5.72 11.70 -9.38
N GLY A 193 -4.68 12.29 -8.81
CA GLY A 193 -4.46 13.71 -8.95
C GLY A 193 -3.20 14.15 -8.26
N GLU A 194 -3.06 15.46 -8.20
CA GLU A 194 -2.02 16.13 -7.43
C GLU A 194 -2.67 16.97 -6.34
N TYR A 195 -1.99 17.10 -5.20
CA TYR A 195 -2.34 18.05 -4.16
C TYR A 195 -1.15 18.94 -3.82
N SER A 196 -1.50 20.13 -3.36
CA SER A 196 -0.58 21.06 -2.71
C SER A 196 -1.29 21.64 -1.50
N PHE A 197 -0.53 21.99 -0.47
CA PHE A 197 -1.08 22.56 0.75
C PHE A 197 -0.09 23.57 1.35
N ASP A 198 -0.61 24.46 2.18
CA ASP A 198 0.17 25.31 3.06
C ASP A 198 -0.28 25.12 4.52
N THR A 199 -0.14 26.10 5.40
CA THR A 199 -0.48 25.93 6.81
C THR A 199 -1.96 25.64 7.08
N GLU A 200 -2.87 26.09 6.21
CA GLU A 200 -4.32 25.97 6.45
C GLU A 200 -5.11 25.60 5.18
N THR A 201 -4.54 25.82 4.00
CA THR A 201 -5.22 25.60 2.74
C THR A 201 -4.71 24.35 2.03
N ILE A 202 -5.59 23.74 1.26
CA ILE A 202 -5.26 22.63 0.38
C ILE A 202 -5.91 22.87 -0.98
N LYS A 203 -5.19 22.48 -2.02
CA LYS A 203 -5.66 22.46 -3.40
C LYS A 203 -5.44 21.09 -3.98
N ILE A 204 -6.50 20.51 -4.52
CA ILE A 204 -6.56 19.23 -5.21
C ILE A 204 -6.83 19.49 -6.68
N GLN A 205 -6.01 18.88 -7.54
CA GLN A 205 -6.21 18.83 -8.97
C GLN A 205 -6.38 17.38 -9.39
N ALA A 206 -7.64 16.99 -9.59
CA ALA A 206 -7.98 15.64 -10.02
C ALA A 206 -7.70 15.43 -11.52
N ASP A 207 -7.26 14.22 -11.85
CA ASP A 207 -7.07 13.70 -13.19
C ASP A 207 -7.71 12.31 -13.32
N GLY A 208 -8.24 12.00 -14.49
CA GLY A 208 -9.04 10.80 -14.69
C GLY A 208 -8.20 9.53 -14.82
N VAL A 209 -8.66 8.45 -14.17
CA VAL A 209 -8.21 7.08 -14.48
C VAL A 209 -9.39 6.24 -14.97
N ASN A 210 -10.33 5.92 -14.08
CA ASN A 210 -11.51 5.12 -14.40
C ASN A 210 -12.80 5.95 -14.36
N TYR A 211 -12.92 6.88 -13.40
CA TYR A 211 -14.06 7.75 -13.20
C TYR A 211 -13.63 9.09 -12.60
N LEU A 212 -13.86 10.17 -13.34
CA LEU A 212 -13.64 11.55 -12.89
C LEU A 212 -14.99 12.27 -12.74
N PRO A 213 -15.44 12.58 -11.52
CA PRO A 213 -16.67 13.35 -11.30
C PRO A 213 -16.59 14.74 -11.96
N GLU A 214 -17.67 15.17 -12.63
CA GLU A 214 -17.74 16.48 -13.31
C GLU A 214 -17.87 17.67 -12.33
N ASN A 215 -18.17 17.40 -11.06
CA ASN A 215 -18.53 18.39 -10.06
C ASN A 215 -17.46 18.62 -9.00
N ILE A 216 -16.22 18.16 -9.18
CA ILE A 216 -15.14 18.35 -8.21
C ILE A 216 -14.90 19.85 -7.95
N ASP A 217 -14.81 20.21 -6.67
CA ASP A 217 -14.28 21.47 -6.18
C ASP A 217 -13.13 21.19 -5.22
N GLY A 218 -11.89 21.33 -5.70
CA GLY A 218 -10.69 20.87 -5.01
C GLY A 218 -10.00 21.90 -4.13
N THR A 219 -10.55 23.09 -3.92
CA THR A 219 -9.85 24.16 -3.17
C THR A 219 -10.59 24.51 -1.89
N GLY A 220 -9.90 24.44 -0.75
CA GLY A 220 -10.45 24.87 0.53
C GLY A 220 -9.43 24.77 1.65
N THR A 221 -9.89 24.40 2.84
CA THR A 221 -9.04 24.29 4.03
C THR A 221 -8.94 22.85 4.51
N TYR A 222 -7.88 22.55 5.26
CA TYR A 222 -7.74 21.27 5.95
C TYR A 222 -7.40 21.46 7.43
N LEU A 223 -7.78 20.48 8.24
CA LEU A 223 -7.41 20.38 9.65
C LEU A 223 -7.25 18.91 10.02
N ILE A 224 -6.18 18.57 10.74
CA ILE A 224 -6.14 17.33 11.54
C ILE A 224 -6.56 17.70 12.95
N ASP A 225 -7.70 17.20 13.42
CA ASP A 225 -8.22 17.50 14.75
C ASP A 225 -7.50 16.73 15.86
N ASP A 226 -7.89 16.98 17.12
CA ASP A 226 -7.30 16.34 18.30
C ASP A 226 -7.57 14.82 18.38
N GLN A 227 -8.50 14.32 17.58
CA GLN A 227 -8.81 12.89 17.43
C GLN A 227 -8.06 12.25 16.26
N GLY A 228 -7.25 13.02 15.53
CA GLY A 228 -6.53 12.57 14.34
C GLY A 228 -7.44 12.40 13.12
N ARG A 229 -8.61 13.04 13.10
CA ARG A 229 -9.49 13.07 11.93
C ARG A 229 -9.02 14.15 10.97
N LEU A 230 -9.01 13.83 9.68
CA LEU A 230 -8.81 14.82 8.63
C LEU A 230 -10.16 15.45 8.29
N ILE A 231 -10.25 16.76 8.46
CA ILE A 231 -11.40 17.56 8.06
C ILE A 231 -10.96 18.38 6.85
N LEU A 232 -11.65 18.19 5.73
CA LEU A 232 -11.53 19.03 4.55
C LEU A 232 -12.77 19.91 4.51
N SER A 233 -12.63 21.23 4.53
CA SER A 233 -13.76 22.17 4.49
C SER A 233 -13.70 23.02 3.22
N ASP A 234 -14.88 23.38 2.73
CA ASP A 234 -15.10 24.05 1.45
C ASP A 234 -14.53 23.27 0.25
N ILE A 235 -14.44 21.95 0.39
CA ILE A 235 -13.96 21.03 -0.65
C ILE A 235 -15.04 20.01 -0.95
N TRP A 236 -15.21 19.72 -2.24
CA TRP A 236 -16.03 18.62 -2.72
C TRP A 236 -15.23 17.71 -3.66
N LEU A 237 -14.98 16.48 -3.21
CA LEU A 237 -14.21 15.48 -3.96
C LEU A 237 -15.00 14.78 -5.08
N GLY A 238 -16.22 15.26 -5.35
CA GLY A 238 -17.09 14.79 -6.43
C GLY A 238 -18.18 13.82 -5.98
N SER A 239 -19.15 13.59 -6.85
CA SER A 239 -20.19 12.58 -6.63
C SER A 239 -19.67 11.17 -6.95
N PRO A 240 -20.17 10.13 -6.26
CA PRO A 240 -19.79 8.74 -6.54
C PRO A 240 -20.23 8.30 -7.95
N PRO A 241 -19.53 7.31 -8.56
CA PRO A 241 -19.86 6.78 -9.89
C PRO A 241 -21.20 6.05 -9.95
N PHE A 242 -21.65 5.53 -8.80
CA PHE A 242 -22.92 4.84 -8.64
C PHE A 242 -23.74 5.57 -7.57
N GLY A 243 -25.06 5.46 -7.66
CA GLY A 243 -25.98 6.10 -6.70
C GLY A 243 -26.74 7.28 -7.28
N SER A 244 -27.54 7.92 -6.42
CA SER A 244 -28.24 9.14 -6.78
C SER A 244 -27.26 10.30 -6.80
N ALA A 245 -27.45 11.26 -7.71
CA ALA A 245 -26.67 12.49 -7.69
C ALA A 245 -26.77 13.13 -6.30
N THR A 246 -25.65 13.17 -5.60
CA THR A 246 -25.54 13.81 -4.29
C THR A 246 -25.47 15.32 -4.50
N THR A 247 -26.21 16.07 -3.69
CA THR A 247 -26.00 17.52 -3.64
C THR A 247 -24.63 17.75 -3.01
N PRO A 248 -23.71 18.49 -3.67
CA PRO A 248 -22.42 18.81 -3.08
C PRO A 248 -22.56 19.40 -1.69
N LEU A 249 -21.78 18.87 -0.76
CA LEU A 249 -21.64 19.39 0.60
C LEU A 249 -20.33 20.18 0.69
N CYS A 250 -20.14 20.92 1.78
CA CYS A 250 -19.03 21.85 1.92
C CYS A 250 -17.90 21.29 2.78
N GLY A 251 -17.78 19.96 2.85
CA GLY A 251 -16.66 19.35 3.51
C GLY A 251 -16.80 17.85 3.72
N HIS A 252 -15.67 17.26 4.07
CA HIS A 252 -15.48 15.83 4.28
C HIS A 252 -14.74 15.61 5.59
N ILE A 253 -15.08 14.52 6.29
CA ILE A 253 -14.42 14.11 7.53
C ILE A 253 -13.95 12.68 7.36
N PHE A 254 -12.65 12.48 7.50
CA PHE A 254 -11.98 11.19 7.35
C PHE A 254 -11.30 10.75 8.65
N THR A 255 -11.11 9.44 8.77
CA THR A 255 -10.23 8.84 9.77
C THR A 255 -9.10 8.12 9.07
N LYS A 256 -7.91 8.12 9.67
CA LYS A 256 -6.76 7.34 9.19
C LYS A 256 -7.07 5.83 9.28
N LYS A 257 -6.67 5.06 8.28
CA LYS A 257 -6.83 3.60 8.21
C LYS A 257 -5.75 2.87 8.98
#